data_AF-A0A657ARK8-F1
#
_entry.id   AF-A0A657ARK8-F1
#
_cell.length_a   1.000
_cell.length_b   1.000
_cell.length_c   1.000
_cell.angle_alpha   90.00
_cell.angle_beta   90.00
_cell.angle_gamma   90.00
#
_symmetry.space_group_name_H-M   'P 1'
#
loop_
_entity.id
_entity.type
_entity.pdbx_description
1 polymer ?
#
loop_
_entity_poly.entity_id
_entity_poly.type
_entity_poly.pdbx_seq_one_letter_code
_entity_poly.pdbx_strand_id
1 'polypeptide(L)'
;MNFLKLVSAFCLLLLATAHAKDAIATDTKLSEQLISSWMKSQDALEDWGKKHQAQLEAKTKDETEVEDPSKMTPESMISPLKAAGLYSSANQLVQSQGFSSIDEWAAITLRITKAAAAIEFEANPEMMDTSRLEALRNSSDISPEHKQVLSNAIEKNQAMVKQILSSASTADKEAIKPFLNDILKMMEEPY
;
A
#
# COMPACT_ATOMS: atom_id res chain seq x y z
N MET A 1 -40.59 -32.70 -32.20
CA MET A 1 -39.44 -33.43 -32.76
C MET A 1 -38.55 -33.88 -31.61
N ASN A 2 -38.89 -35.03 -31.02
CA ASN A 2 -37.95 -35.80 -30.21
C ASN A 2 -36.87 -36.37 -31.15
N PHE A 3 -35.65 -36.57 -30.67
CA PHE A 3 -35.00 -37.88 -30.55
C PHE A 3 -33.55 -37.64 -30.08
N LEU A 4 -33.21 -37.80 -28.80
CA LEU A 4 -32.91 -39.04 -28.08
C LEU A 4 -31.39 -39.37 -28.08
N LYS A 5 -30.80 -39.17 -26.88
CA LYS A 5 -29.89 -40.07 -26.13
C LYS A 5 -28.63 -40.61 -26.84
N LEU A 6 -27.49 -40.54 -26.15
CA LEU A 6 -27.01 -41.73 -25.44
C LEU A 6 -26.09 -41.39 -24.25
N VAL A 7 -26.44 -42.04 -23.15
CA VAL A 7 -25.71 -42.16 -21.88
C VAL A 7 -24.63 -43.24 -22.04
N SER A 8 -23.44 -43.03 -21.50
CA SER A 8 -22.75 -44.11 -20.77
C SER A 8 -21.74 -43.54 -19.80
N ALA A 9 -21.99 -43.82 -18.53
CA ALA A 9 -21.07 -43.63 -17.42
C ALA A 9 -19.84 -44.52 -17.57
N PHE A 10 -18.65 -44.00 -17.23
CA PHE A 10 -17.76 -44.70 -16.32
C PHE A 10 -16.74 -43.74 -15.69
N CYS A 11 -16.56 -43.94 -14.40
CA CYS A 11 -15.70 -43.21 -13.47
C CYS A 11 -14.27 -43.01 -13.98
N LEU A 12 -13.73 -41.81 -13.70
CA LEU A 12 -12.39 -41.70 -13.12
C LEU A 12 -12.33 -40.43 -12.28
N LEU A 13 -12.02 -40.64 -11.00
CA LEU A 13 -11.59 -39.61 -10.06
C LEU A 13 -10.62 -38.65 -10.77
N LEU A 14 -10.99 -37.39 -10.87
CA LEU A 14 -10.02 -36.31 -10.77
C LEU A 14 -10.32 -35.60 -9.47
N LEU A 15 -9.44 -35.83 -8.50
CA LEU A 15 -9.32 -34.99 -7.33
C LEU A 15 -9.23 -33.55 -7.84
N ALA A 16 -10.30 -32.78 -7.69
CA ALA A 16 -10.15 -31.34 -7.57
C ALA A 16 -9.51 -31.14 -6.20
N THR A 17 -8.18 -31.24 -6.16
CA THR A 17 -7.42 -30.64 -5.08
C THR A 17 -7.82 -29.18 -5.08
N ALA A 18 -8.64 -28.82 -4.09
CA ALA A 18 -8.67 -27.48 -3.57
C ALA A 18 -7.21 -27.16 -3.24
N HIS A 19 -6.53 -26.51 -4.18
CA HIS A 19 -5.35 -25.75 -3.84
C HIS A 19 -5.90 -24.61 -3.01
N ALA A 20 -6.02 -24.85 -1.70
CA ALA A 20 -5.77 -23.81 -0.74
C ALA A 20 -4.44 -23.21 -1.18
N LYS A 21 -4.51 -22.06 -1.85
CA LYS A 21 -3.34 -21.22 -2.02
C LYS A 21 -3.01 -20.81 -0.60
N ASP A 22 -1.99 -21.46 -0.05
CA ASP A 22 -1.33 -21.03 1.16
C ASP A 22 -1.00 -19.54 0.97
N ALA A 23 -1.76 -18.70 1.67
CA ALA A 23 -1.51 -17.28 1.77
C ALA A 23 -0.28 -17.09 2.66
N ILE A 24 0.88 -17.39 2.09
CA ILE A 24 2.16 -16.94 2.59
C ILE A 24 2.56 -15.84 1.60
N ALA A 25 2.61 -14.61 2.12
CA ALA A 25 3.19 -13.45 1.46
C ALA A 25 4.61 -13.82 1.03
N THR A 26 4.71 -14.31 -0.20
CA THR A 26 5.96 -14.64 -0.85
C THR A 26 6.43 -13.41 -1.57
N ASP A 27 7.74 -13.33 -1.76
CA ASP A 27 8.50 -12.35 -2.55
C ASP A 27 8.14 -12.40 -4.05
N THR A 28 6.88 -12.65 -4.35
CA THR A 28 6.28 -12.71 -5.67
C THR A 28 5.94 -11.29 -6.08
N LYS A 29 6.53 -10.88 -7.20
CA LYS A 29 6.21 -9.65 -7.93
C LYS A 29 4.70 -9.39 -7.94
N LEU A 30 4.29 -8.15 -7.66
CA LEU A 30 2.90 -7.72 -7.88
C LEU A 30 2.47 -8.05 -9.33
N SER A 31 1.36 -8.78 -9.48
CA SER A 31 0.82 -9.08 -10.81
C SER A 31 -0.03 -7.92 -11.33
N GLU A 32 -0.12 -7.77 -12.65
CA GLU A 32 -1.01 -6.77 -13.28
C GLU A 32 -2.46 -6.93 -12.84
N GLN A 33 -2.92 -8.18 -12.70
CA GLN A 33 -4.27 -8.48 -12.19
C GLN A 33 -4.46 -7.95 -10.77
N LEU A 34 -3.48 -8.14 -9.89
CA LEU A 34 -3.56 -7.69 -8.50
C LEU A 34 -3.54 -6.17 -8.39
N ILE A 35 -2.70 -5.49 -9.19
CA ILE A 35 -2.67 -4.03 -9.27
C ILE A 35 -4.02 -3.51 -9.78
N SER A 36 -4.58 -4.10 -10.84
CA SER A 36 -5.89 -3.70 -11.36
C SER A 36 -7.03 -3.91 -10.36
N SER A 37 -7.03 -5.04 -9.64
CA SER A 37 -7.97 -5.30 -8.54
C SER A 37 -7.81 -4.27 -7.41
N TRP A 38 -6.58 -3.89 -7.08
CA TRP A 38 -6.32 -2.87 -6.07
C TRP A 38 -6.83 -1.50 -6.49
N MET A 39 -6.60 -1.08 -7.74
CA MET A 39 -7.14 0.18 -8.27
C MET A 39 -8.67 0.20 -8.19
N LYS A 40 -9.35 -0.86 -8.64
CA LYS A 40 -10.82 -0.98 -8.56
C LYS A 40 -11.35 -0.99 -7.13
N SER A 41 -10.58 -1.54 -6.20
CA SER A 41 -10.98 -1.59 -4.80
C SER A 41 -10.99 -0.21 -4.13
N GLN A 42 -10.26 0.79 -4.67
CA GLN A 42 -10.23 2.15 -4.10
C GLN A 42 -11.63 2.78 -4.14
N ASP A 43 -12.25 2.85 -5.32
CA ASP A 43 -13.61 3.39 -5.49
C ASP A 43 -14.64 2.64 -4.62
N ALA A 44 -14.52 1.31 -4.58
CA ALA A 44 -15.44 0.48 -3.80
C ALA A 44 -15.32 0.74 -2.29
N LEU A 45 -14.10 0.89 -1.78
CA LEU A 45 -13.81 1.21 -0.39
C LEU A 45 -14.19 2.66 -0.04
N GLU A 46 -14.05 3.59 -0.99
CA GLU A 46 -14.49 4.97 -0.82
C GLU A 46 -16.00 5.05 -0.65
N ASP A 47 -16.77 4.44 -1.55
CA ASP A 47 -18.23 4.36 -1.48
C ASP A 47 -18.71 3.64 -0.22
N TRP A 48 -18.00 2.59 0.18
CA TRP A 48 -18.26 1.89 1.43
C TRP A 48 -17.94 2.78 2.64
N GLY A 49 -16.83 3.51 2.63
CA GLY A 49 -16.38 4.41 3.68
C GLY A 49 -17.40 5.52 3.94
N LYS A 50 -17.91 6.16 2.87
CA LYS A 50 -18.98 7.17 2.96
C LYS A 50 -20.22 6.66 3.69
N LYS A 51 -20.59 5.39 3.51
CA LYS A 51 -21.75 4.76 4.18
C LYS A 51 -21.50 4.45 5.66
N HIS A 52 -20.23 4.29 6.06
CA HIS A 52 -19.84 3.89 7.42
C HIS A 52 -19.09 5.00 8.18
N GLN A 53 -18.98 6.20 7.61
CA GLN A 53 -18.24 7.34 8.16
C GLN A 53 -18.60 7.62 9.63
N ALA A 54 -19.88 7.64 9.97
CA ALA A 54 -20.32 7.89 11.35
C ALA A 54 -19.81 6.84 12.36
N GLN A 55 -19.63 5.59 11.94
CA GLN A 55 -19.10 4.52 12.80
C GLN A 55 -17.58 4.63 12.97
N LEU A 56 -16.88 5.03 11.91
CA LEU A 56 -15.44 5.30 11.93
C LEU A 56 -15.16 6.49 12.85
N GLU A 57 -15.81 7.63 12.63
CA GLU A 57 -15.61 8.86 13.40
C GLU A 57 -15.99 8.73 14.88
N ALA A 58 -16.96 7.86 15.22
CA ALA A 58 -17.34 7.62 16.61
C ALA A 58 -16.22 7.00 17.45
N LYS A 59 -15.21 6.38 16.80
CA LYS A 59 -14.11 5.68 17.45
C LYS A 59 -12.74 6.36 17.29
N THR A 60 -12.59 7.27 16.33
CA THR A 60 -11.32 7.97 16.05
C THR A 60 -11.17 9.29 16.82
N LYS A 61 -12.04 9.60 17.80
CA LYS A 61 -12.03 10.90 18.51
C LYS A 61 -10.74 11.24 19.27
N ASP A 62 -9.82 10.29 19.45
CA ASP A 62 -8.58 10.47 20.22
C ASP A 62 -7.29 10.32 19.40
N GLU A 63 -7.36 10.06 18.08
CA GLU A 63 -6.18 9.84 17.23
C GLU A 63 -5.86 11.09 16.39
N THR A 64 -5.27 12.11 17.01
CA THR A 64 -4.79 13.32 16.32
C THR A 64 -3.32 13.24 15.88
N GLU A 65 -2.65 12.10 16.10
CA GLU A 65 -1.26 11.94 15.69
C GLU A 65 -1.22 11.45 14.24
N VAL A 66 -0.76 12.31 13.33
CA VAL A 66 -0.44 11.91 11.96
C VAL A 66 0.63 10.82 12.06
N GLU A 67 0.22 9.57 11.84
CA GLU A 67 1.13 8.43 11.87
C GLU A 67 2.23 8.68 10.83
N ASP A 68 3.50 8.63 11.26
CA ASP A 68 4.65 8.74 10.37
C ASP A 68 4.47 7.74 9.21
N PRO A 69 4.31 8.18 7.95
CA PRO A 69 4.01 7.28 6.82
C PRO A 69 5.05 6.17 6.65
N SER A 70 6.27 6.41 7.16
CA SER A 70 7.35 5.44 7.14
C SER A 70 7.17 4.28 8.14
N LYS A 71 6.28 4.46 9.13
CA LYS A 71 5.90 3.48 10.16
C LYS A 71 4.58 2.77 9.87
N MET A 72 3.87 3.16 8.81
CA MET A 72 2.60 2.54 8.45
C MET A 72 2.77 1.03 8.25
N THR A 73 1.89 0.26 8.88
CA THR A 73 1.85 -1.20 8.78
C THR A 73 0.47 -1.63 8.28
N PRO A 74 0.33 -2.84 7.70
CA PRO A 74 -1.00 -3.34 7.35
C PRO A 74 -1.96 -3.37 8.55
N GLU A 75 -1.46 -3.67 9.75
CA GLU A 75 -2.29 -3.65 10.96
C GLU A 75 -2.74 -2.24 11.34
N SER A 76 -1.87 -1.22 11.23
CA SER A 76 -2.26 0.17 11.54
C SER A 76 -3.32 0.70 10.58
N MET A 77 -3.33 0.22 9.32
CA MET A 77 -4.39 0.54 8.37
C MET A 77 -5.75 -0.10 8.71
N ILE A 78 -5.75 -1.25 9.40
CA ILE A 78 -6.93 -2.08 9.63
C ILE A 78 -7.48 -1.91 11.05
N SER A 79 -6.66 -1.52 12.01
CA SER A 79 -7.05 -1.36 13.41
C SER A 79 -8.26 -0.43 13.60
N PRO A 80 -8.45 0.68 12.84
CA PRO A 80 -9.65 1.50 12.98
C PRO A 80 -10.93 0.75 12.57
N LEU A 81 -10.83 -0.12 11.55
CA LEU A 81 -11.95 -0.97 11.11
C LEU A 81 -12.30 -2.00 12.18
N LYS A 82 -11.31 -2.55 12.88
CA LYS A 82 -11.53 -3.47 14.00
C LYS A 82 -12.21 -2.75 15.17
N ALA A 83 -11.71 -1.57 15.54
CA ALA A 83 -12.27 -0.76 16.63
C ALA A 83 -13.71 -0.30 16.36
N ALA A 84 -14.05 -0.02 15.10
CA ALA A 84 -15.40 0.34 14.67
C ALA A 84 -16.34 -0.86 14.49
N GLY A 85 -15.87 -2.10 14.64
CA GLY A 85 -16.68 -3.30 14.38
C GLY A 85 -16.96 -3.54 12.89
N LEU A 86 -16.19 -2.92 12.01
CA LEU A 86 -16.38 -2.90 10.56
C LEU A 86 -15.49 -3.89 9.80
N TYR A 87 -14.51 -4.50 10.47
CA TYR A 87 -13.54 -5.41 9.85
C TYR A 87 -14.19 -6.47 8.94
N SER A 88 -15.24 -7.14 9.42
CA SER A 88 -15.90 -8.20 8.63
C SER A 88 -16.57 -7.65 7.36
N SER A 89 -17.19 -6.47 7.43
CA SER A 89 -17.83 -5.83 6.27
C SER A 89 -16.80 -5.37 5.25
N ALA A 90 -15.71 -4.73 5.70
CA ALA A 90 -14.60 -4.34 4.83
C ALA A 90 -13.92 -5.56 4.20
N ASN A 91 -13.74 -6.64 4.96
CA ASN A 91 -13.17 -7.89 4.46
C ASN A 91 -14.01 -8.51 3.35
N GLN A 92 -15.34 -8.56 3.51
CA GLN A 92 -16.24 -9.05 2.45
C GLN A 92 -16.16 -8.19 1.18
N LEU A 93 -16.04 -6.88 1.34
CA LEU A 93 -15.91 -5.96 0.21
C LEU A 93 -14.65 -6.24 -0.60
N VAL A 94 -13.47 -6.30 0.04
CA VAL A 94 -12.22 -6.56 -0.71
C VAL A 94 -12.18 -7.99 -1.26
N GLN A 95 -12.82 -8.96 -0.61
CA GLN A 95 -12.97 -10.30 -1.18
C GLN A 95 -13.76 -10.29 -2.49
N SER A 96 -14.77 -9.44 -2.62
CA SER A 96 -15.49 -9.26 -3.90
C SER A 96 -14.62 -8.64 -5.00
N GLN A 97 -13.50 -8.00 -4.64
CA GLN A 97 -12.51 -7.43 -5.57
C GLN A 97 -11.37 -8.40 -5.91
N GLY A 98 -11.40 -9.63 -5.37
CA GLY A 98 -10.42 -10.68 -5.64
C GLY A 98 -9.28 -10.80 -4.63
N PHE A 99 -9.36 -10.10 -3.50
CA PHE A 99 -8.42 -10.28 -2.39
C PHE A 99 -8.86 -11.46 -1.49
N SER A 100 -7.92 -12.11 -0.82
CA SER A 100 -8.22 -13.17 0.14
C SER A 100 -8.74 -12.60 1.46
N SER A 101 -8.23 -11.43 1.86
CA SER A 101 -8.64 -10.71 3.06
C SER A 101 -8.32 -9.22 3.01
N ILE A 102 -8.87 -8.46 3.96
CA ILE A 102 -8.51 -7.05 4.18
C ILE A 102 -7.04 -6.89 4.61
N ASP A 103 -6.48 -7.88 5.30
CA ASP A 103 -5.05 -7.95 5.67
C ASP A 103 -4.16 -8.07 4.43
N GLU A 104 -4.53 -8.94 3.48
CA GLU A 104 -3.83 -9.02 2.19
C GLU A 104 -3.96 -7.70 1.43
N TRP A 105 -5.17 -7.13 1.35
CA TRP A 105 -5.40 -5.85 0.68
C TRP A 105 -4.54 -4.73 1.26
N ALA A 106 -4.43 -4.62 2.59
CA ALA A 106 -3.60 -3.61 3.24
C ALA A 106 -2.10 -3.84 2.97
N ALA A 107 -1.65 -5.09 2.99
CA ALA A 107 -0.27 -5.43 2.64
C ALA A 107 0.07 -5.07 1.18
N ILE A 108 -0.84 -5.32 0.24
CA ILE A 108 -0.69 -4.94 -1.17
C ILE A 108 -0.71 -3.42 -1.32
N THR A 109 -1.60 -2.72 -0.63
CA THR A 109 -1.65 -1.26 -0.64
C THR A 109 -0.31 -0.67 -0.20
N LEU A 110 0.26 -1.17 0.89
CA LEU A 110 1.55 -0.72 1.39
C LEU A 110 2.70 -0.99 0.41
N ARG A 111 2.69 -2.11 -0.30
CA ARG A 111 3.69 -2.41 -1.35
C ARG A 111 3.58 -1.44 -2.53
N ILE A 112 2.36 -1.17 -2.99
CA ILE A 112 2.10 -0.27 -4.12
C ILE A 112 2.52 1.17 -3.76
N THR A 113 2.11 1.68 -2.60
CA THR A 113 2.43 3.06 -2.18
C THR A 113 3.92 3.25 -1.94
N LYS A 114 4.61 2.28 -1.31
CA LYS A 114 6.07 2.31 -1.13
C LYS A 114 6.82 2.25 -2.46
N ALA A 115 6.37 1.40 -3.38
CA ALA A 115 6.98 1.33 -4.71
C ALA A 115 6.79 2.64 -5.49
N ALA A 116 5.60 3.24 -5.45
CA ALA A 116 5.34 4.51 -6.10
C ALA A 116 6.20 5.64 -5.51
N ALA A 117 6.24 5.75 -4.19
CA ALA A 117 7.09 6.72 -3.50
C ALA A 117 8.57 6.53 -3.85
N ALA A 118 9.08 5.30 -3.85
CA ALA A 118 10.47 5.03 -4.22
C ALA A 118 10.78 5.44 -5.67
N ILE A 119 9.87 5.19 -6.62
CA ILE A 119 10.05 5.61 -8.02
C ILE A 119 10.05 7.14 -8.14
N GLU A 120 9.13 7.83 -7.48
CA GLU A 120 9.08 9.30 -7.49
C GLU A 120 10.35 9.92 -6.90
N PHE A 121 10.88 9.36 -5.80
CA PHE A 121 12.16 9.80 -5.25
C PHE A 121 13.33 9.54 -6.20
N GLU A 122 13.37 8.38 -6.87
CA GLU A 122 14.40 8.07 -7.87
C GLU A 122 14.36 9.00 -9.08
N ALA A 123 13.16 9.44 -9.48
CA ALA A 123 12.96 10.34 -10.62
C ALA A 123 13.30 11.82 -10.30
N ASN A 124 13.27 12.21 -9.02
CA ASN A 124 13.41 13.59 -8.56
C ASN A 124 14.57 13.72 -7.53
N PRO A 125 15.83 13.54 -7.96
CA PRO A 125 17.00 13.52 -7.08
C PRO A 125 17.21 14.82 -6.29
N GLU A 126 16.69 15.94 -6.78
CA GLU A 126 16.70 17.23 -6.09
C GLU A 126 15.91 17.24 -4.79
N MET A 127 14.90 16.37 -4.63
CA MET A 127 14.20 16.18 -3.35
C MET A 127 15.12 15.62 -2.26
N MET A 128 16.25 15.02 -2.66
CA MET A 128 17.24 14.41 -1.79
C MET A 128 18.51 15.28 -1.65
N ASP A 129 18.56 16.44 -2.32
CA ASP A 129 19.75 17.28 -2.32
C ASP A 129 19.89 18.05 -0.99
N THR A 130 20.92 17.70 -0.23
CA THR A 130 21.27 18.36 1.03
C THR A 130 22.47 19.31 0.88
N SER A 131 23.02 19.49 -0.33
CA SER A 131 24.26 20.24 -0.58
C SER A 131 24.23 21.66 -0.03
N ARG A 132 23.07 22.33 -0.12
CA ARG A 132 22.91 23.70 0.41
C ARG A 132 22.97 23.73 1.94
N LEU A 133 22.36 22.74 2.60
CA LEU A 133 22.39 22.62 4.06
C LEU A 133 23.79 22.25 4.55
N GLU A 134 24.48 21.38 3.83
CA GLU A 134 25.88 21.02 4.11
C GLU A 134 26.82 22.21 3.95
N ALA A 135 26.66 23.01 2.89
CA ALA A 135 27.42 24.23 2.68
C ALA A 135 27.19 25.24 3.82
N LEU A 136 25.94 25.43 4.23
CA LEU A 136 25.59 26.29 5.38
C LEU A 136 26.21 25.76 6.68
N ARG A 137 26.10 24.45 6.94
CA ARG A 137 26.70 23.78 8.10
C ARG A 137 28.21 24.04 8.20
N ASN A 138 28.90 24.00 7.06
CA ASN A 138 30.35 24.15 6.97
C ASN A 138 30.81 25.63 6.98
N SER A 139 29.90 26.59 6.88
CA SER A 139 30.22 28.02 6.87
C SER A 139 30.72 28.52 8.25
N SER A 140 31.39 29.68 8.24
CA SER A 140 31.77 30.43 9.45
C SER A 140 30.60 31.18 10.09
N ASP A 141 29.46 31.25 9.41
CA ASP A 141 28.42 32.26 9.68
C ASP A 141 27.36 31.79 10.70
N ILE A 142 27.50 30.57 11.21
CA ILE A 142 26.57 29.96 12.15
C ILE A 142 27.28 29.43 13.40
N SER A 143 26.59 29.48 14.54
CA SER A 143 27.10 29.01 15.82
C SER A 143 27.26 27.47 15.85
N PRO A 144 28.08 26.93 16.75
CA PRO A 144 28.20 25.48 16.96
C PRO A 144 26.87 24.78 17.22
N GLU A 145 25.96 25.41 17.97
CA GLU A 145 24.63 24.86 18.27
C GLU A 145 23.78 24.74 17.00
N HIS A 146 23.77 25.77 16.16
CA HIS A 146 23.09 25.73 14.86
C HIS A 146 23.72 24.72 13.90
N LYS A 147 25.05 24.52 13.96
CA LYS A 147 25.72 23.45 13.20
C LYS A 147 25.20 22.08 13.61
N GLN A 148 25.03 21.82 14.90
CA GLN A 148 24.51 20.54 15.38
C GLN A 148 23.06 20.31 14.93
N VAL A 149 22.21 21.33 14.97
CA VAL A 149 20.83 21.24 14.47
C VAL A 149 20.81 20.87 12.98
N LEU A 150 21.65 21.52 12.16
CA LEU A 150 21.77 21.21 10.74
C LEU A 150 22.30 19.79 10.50
N SER A 151 23.32 19.35 11.25
CA SER A 151 23.82 17.97 11.16
C SER A 151 22.71 16.95 11.40
N ASN A 152 21.95 17.12 12.47
CA ASN A 152 20.85 16.21 12.81
C ASN A 152 19.76 16.22 11.72
N ALA A 153 19.45 17.37 11.14
CA ALA A 153 18.47 17.48 10.07
C ALA A 153 18.93 16.78 8.78
N ILE A 154 20.20 16.94 8.40
CA ILE A 154 20.80 16.28 7.23
C ILE A 154 20.81 14.76 7.45
N GLU A 155 21.29 14.29 8.61
CA GLU A 155 21.33 12.86 8.92
C GLU A 155 19.94 12.23 8.91
N LYS A 156 18.94 12.91 9.49
CA LYS A 156 17.55 12.46 9.48
C LYS A 156 16.98 12.41 8.05
N ASN A 157 17.26 13.41 7.22
CA ASN A 157 16.83 13.42 5.82
C ASN A 157 17.48 12.27 5.03
N GLN A 158 18.79 12.05 5.16
CA GLN A 158 19.50 10.95 4.52
C GLN A 158 18.97 9.57 4.96
N ALA A 159 18.69 9.41 6.26
CA ALA A 159 18.10 8.18 6.78
C ALA A 159 16.70 7.92 6.20
N MET A 160 15.86 8.96 6.13
CA MET A 160 14.52 8.88 5.53
C MET A 160 14.58 8.53 4.05
N VAL A 161 15.44 9.19 3.27
CA VAL A 161 15.66 8.89 1.86
C VAL A 161 16.06 7.43 1.66
N LYS A 162 17.06 6.97 2.42
CA LYS A 162 17.51 5.58 2.37
C LYS A 162 16.37 4.61 2.71
N GLN A 163 15.56 4.93 3.71
CA GLN A 163 14.42 4.12 4.09
C GLN A 163 13.39 4.03 2.95
N ILE A 164 13.03 5.15 2.31
CA ILE A 164 12.08 5.18 1.19
C ILE A 164 12.60 4.35 0.03
N LEU A 165 13.84 4.58 -0.41
CA LEU A 165 14.43 3.88 -1.55
C LEU A 165 14.58 2.36 -1.31
N SER A 166 14.76 1.95 -0.06
CA SER A 166 14.83 0.52 0.32
C SER A 166 13.49 -0.09 0.75
N SER A 167 12.42 0.71 0.78
CA SER A 167 11.11 0.26 1.27
C SER A 167 10.34 -0.61 0.28
N ALA A 168 10.77 -0.67 -0.99
CA ALA A 168 10.13 -1.44 -2.04
C ALA A 168 11.13 -2.32 -2.79
N SER A 169 10.70 -3.51 -3.19
CA SER A 169 11.51 -4.40 -4.01
C SER A 169 11.63 -3.87 -5.44
N THR A 170 12.73 -4.20 -6.13
CA THR A 170 12.87 -3.91 -7.56
C THR A 170 11.72 -4.51 -8.37
N ALA A 171 11.28 -5.73 -8.02
CA ALA A 171 10.19 -6.40 -8.71
C ALA A 171 8.88 -5.62 -8.62
N ASP A 172 8.56 -5.06 -7.46
CA ASP A 172 7.34 -4.26 -7.26
C ASP A 172 7.42 -2.93 -8.00
N LYS A 173 8.58 -2.25 -7.95
CA LYS A 173 8.79 -1.04 -8.75
C LYS A 173 8.58 -1.31 -10.24
N GLU A 174 9.17 -2.38 -10.79
CA GLU A 174 8.95 -2.76 -12.19
C GLU A 174 7.51 -3.18 -12.49
N ALA A 175 6.80 -3.76 -11.53
CA ALA A 175 5.41 -4.15 -11.70
C ALA A 175 4.46 -2.96 -11.82
N ILE A 176 4.68 -1.92 -11.02
CA ILE A 176 3.77 -0.77 -10.97
C ILE A 176 4.09 0.30 -12.01
N LYS A 177 5.30 0.34 -12.58
CA LYS A 177 5.71 1.33 -13.60
C LYS A 177 4.67 1.58 -14.70
N PRO A 178 4.05 0.55 -15.31
CA PRO A 178 3.03 0.77 -16.35
C PRO A 178 1.76 1.48 -15.85
N PHE A 179 1.50 1.45 -14.55
CA PHE A 179 0.31 2.00 -13.90
C PHE A 179 0.62 3.27 -13.09
N LEU A 180 1.89 3.71 -13.05
CA LEU A 180 2.36 4.72 -12.10
C LEU A 180 1.58 6.03 -12.21
N ASN A 181 1.31 6.52 -13.41
CA ASN A 181 0.56 7.77 -13.60
C ASN A 181 -0.86 7.69 -13.04
N ASP A 182 -1.55 6.56 -13.25
CA ASP A 182 -2.90 6.37 -12.72
C ASP A 182 -2.86 6.25 -11.19
N ILE A 183 -1.86 5.55 -10.67
CA ILE A 183 -1.59 5.40 -9.23
C ILE A 183 -1.35 6.76 -8.56
N LEU A 184 -0.51 7.61 -9.14
CA LEU A 184 -0.21 8.95 -8.61
C LEU A 184 -1.44 9.85 -8.66
N LYS A 185 -2.19 9.82 -9.76
CA LYS A 185 -3.42 10.60 -9.89
C LYS A 185 -4.42 10.27 -8.79
N MET A 186 -4.61 8.99 -8.47
CA MET A 186 -5.51 8.58 -7.37
C MET A 186 -5.02 9.07 -5.99
N MET A 187 -3.72 9.26 -5.80
CA MET A 187 -3.17 9.77 -4.53
C MET A 187 -3.25 11.30 -4.39
N GLU A 188 -3.38 12.03 -5.50
CA GLU A 188 -3.45 13.50 -5.51
C GLU A 188 -4.87 14.05 -5.29
N GLU A 189 -5.91 13.25 -5.56
CA GLU A 189 -7.31 13.70 -5.43
C GLU A 189 -7.69 13.88 -3.94
N PRO A 190 -8.11 15.08 -3.51
CA PRO A 190 -8.55 15.29 -2.13
C PRO A 190 -9.89 14.59 -1.90
N TYR A 191 -9.91 13.66 -0.94
CA TYR A 191 -11.12 12.98 -0.43
C TYR A 191 -12.16 13.95 0.13
#